data_AF-A0A7W1UGS7-F1
#
_entry.id   AF-A0A7W1UGS7-F1
#
_cell.length_a   1.000
_cell.length_b   1.000
_cell.length_c   1.000
_cell.angle_alpha   90.00
_cell.angle_beta   90.00
_cell.angle_gamma   90.00
#
_symmetry.space_group_name_H-M   'P 1'
#
loop_
_entity.id
_entity.type
_entity.pdbx_description
1 polymer ?
#
loop_
_entity_poly.entity_id
_entity_poly.type
_entity_poly.pdbx_seq_one_letter_code
_entity_poly.pdbx_strand_id
1 'polypeptide(L)'
;MYFNFFGLRTKPFHTTPDPEFLYLSPGHKQALGSLIYGIKEKKGFIAVTGQVGLGKTTILRSFLNQNNQANQETVYLLNPNLSFTSLLKTLLRELGHDPIE
;
A
#
# COMPACT_ATOMS: atom_id res chain seq x y z
N MET A 1 2.83 -23.50 -24.31
CA MET A 1 4.09 -24.16 -24.75
C MET A 1 5.27 -23.78 -23.85
N TYR A 2 5.56 -22.49 -23.61
CA TYR A 2 6.65 -22.07 -22.70
C TYR A 2 6.40 -22.40 -21.21
N PHE A 3 5.17 -22.22 -20.70
CA PHE A 3 4.88 -22.46 -19.27
C PHE A 3 5.08 -23.92 -18.84
N ASN A 4 4.57 -24.87 -19.62
CA ASN A 4 4.72 -26.30 -19.33
C ASN A 4 6.17 -26.78 -19.42
N PHE A 5 6.97 -26.22 -20.33
CA PHE A 5 8.40 -26.56 -20.46
C PHE A 5 9.20 -26.14 -19.22
N PHE A 6 8.91 -24.97 -18.65
CA PHE A 6 9.59 -24.42 -17.46
C PHE A 6 8.86 -24.73 -16.14
N GLY A 7 7.76 -25.48 -16.15
CA GLY A 7 6.95 -25.77 -14.95
C GLY A 7 6.31 -24.53 -14.32
N LEU A 8 6.10 -23.45 -15.08
CA LEU A 8 5.52 -22.21 -14.59
C LEU A 8 3.99 -22.29 -14.55
N ARG A 9 3.38 -21.81 -13.46
CA ARG A 9 1.91 -21.76 -13.31
C ARG A 9 1.31 -20.52 -13.98
N THR A 10 2.08 -19.44 -14.05
CA THR A 10 1.66 -18.15 -14.59
C THR A 10 2.77 -17.55 -15.44
N LYS A 11 2.47 -16.44 -16.13
CA LYS A 11 3.48 -15.74 -16.92
C LYS A 11 4.51 -15.08 -15.99
N PRO A 12 5.82 -15.34 -16.16
CA PRO A 12 6.83 -14.70 -15.34
C PRO A 12 7.02 -13.24 -15.78
N PHE A 13 7.50 -12.39 -14.86
CA PHE A 13 7.90 -10.99 -15.12
C PHE A 13 6.76 -10.10 -15.64
N HIS A 14 5.62 -10.07 -14.94
CA HIS A 14 4.62 -9.04 -15.19
C HIS A 14 5.16 -7.63 -14.90
N THR A 15 4.73 -6.66 -15.70
CA THR A 15 5.08 -5.24 -15.52
C THR A 15 4.50 -4.65 -14.25
N THR A 16 3.37 -5.17 -13.78
CA THR A 16 2.78 -4.85 -12.50
C THR A 16 3.14 -5.91 -11.46
N PRO A 17 3.61 -5.52 -10.26
CA PRO A 17 3.85 -6.46 -9.17
C PRO A 17 2.58 -7.22 -8.82
N ASP A 18 2.65 -8.54 -8.84
CA ASP A 18 1.54 -9.41 -8.43
C ASP A 18 1.59 -9.61 -6.90
N PRO A 19 0.54 -9.24 -6.15
CA PRO A 19 0.47 -9.40 -4.71
C PRO A 19 0.69 -10.85 -4.22
N GLU A 20 0.33 -11.86 -5.04
CA GLU A 20 0.47 -13.27 -4.67
C GLU A 20 1.95 -13.70 -4.54
N PHE A 21 2.85 -13.00 -5.22
CA PHE A 21 4.28 -13.29 -5.22
C PHE A 21 5.08 -12.39 -4.28
N LEU A 22 4.41 -11.76 -3.30
CA LEU A 22 5.07 -10.87 -2.34
C LEU A 22 6.07 -11.62 -1.46
N TYR A 23 7.36 -11.40 -1.71
CA TYR A 23 8.43 -11.84 -0.81
C TYR A 23 8.72 -10.77 0.27
N LEU A 24 8.29 -11.06 1.49
CA LEU A 24 8.61 -10.24 2.66
C LEU A 24 10.03 -10.52 3.16
N SER A 25 11.01 -9.86 2.57
CA SER A 25 12.39 -9.83 3.07
C SER A 25 12.44 -9.39 4.54
N PRO A 26 13.54 -9.66 5.28
CA PRO A 26 13.68 -9.19 6.66
C PRO A 26 13.42 -7.69 6.83
N GLY A 27 13.92 -6.87 5.90
CA GLY A 27 13.65 -5.42 5.89
C GLY A 27 12.18 -5.06 5.64
N HIS A 28 11.51 -5.77 4.73
CA HIS A 28 10.08 -5.59 4.49
C HIS A 28 9.26 -5.95 5.75
N LYS A 29 9.59 -7.04 6.42
CA LYS A 29 8.93 -7.48 7.66
C LYS A 29 9.08 -6.44 8.77
N GLN A 30 10.29 -5.91 8.95
CA GLN A 30 10.54 -4.87 9.95
C GLN A 30 9.75 -3.59 9.64
N ALA A 31 9.77 -3.12 8.40
CA ALA A 31 9.01 -1.93 7.99
C ALA A 31 7.51 -2.10 8.18
N LEU A 32 6.95 -3.26 7.79
CA LEU A 32 5.54 -3.59 7.98
C LEU A 32 5.17 -3.65 9.48
N GLY A 33 6.01 -4.28 10.31
CA GLY A 33 5.82 -4.34 11.75
C GLY A 33 5.81 -2.96 12.41
N SER A 34 6.74 -2.09 12.04
CA SER A 34 6.78 -0.70 12.50
C SER A 34 5.53 0.08 12.10
N LEU A 35 5.01 -0.15 10.89
CA LEU A 35 3.81 0.52 10.39
C LEU A 35 2.55 0.05 11.14
N ILE A 36 2.38 -1.26 11.33
CA ILE A 36 1.28 -1.83 12.13
C ILE A 36 1.32 -1.30 13.57
N TYR A 37 2.49 -1.32 14.20
CA TYR A 37 2.66 -0.82 15.56
C TYR A 37 2.36 0.68 15.66
N GLY A 38 2.90 1.50 14.75
CA GLY A 38 2.68 2.94 14.78
C GLY A 38 1.21 3.33 14.63
N ILE A 39 0.46 2.60 13.78
CA ILE A 39 -0.99 2.81 13.60
C ILE A 39 -1.75 2.38 14.86
N LYS A 40 -1.45 1.19 15.40
CA LYS A 40 -2.11 0.65 16.60
C LYS A 40 -1.92 1.57 17.81
N GLU A 41 -0.72 2.10 17.99
CA GLU A 41 -0.36 3.00 19.10
C GLU A 41 -0.66 4.48 18.82
N LYS A 42 -1.33 4.80 17.71
CA LYS A 42 -1.71 6.16 17.32
C LYS A 42 -0.53 7.15 17.38
N LYS A 43 0.64 6.73 16.90
CA LYS A 43 1.87 7.57 16.89
C LYS A 43 1.77 8.80 15.98
N GLY A 44 0.69 8.93 15.20
CA GLY A 44 0.46 10.02 14.27
C GLY A 44 1.11 9.73 12.92
N PHE A 45 2.14 10.49 12.56
CA PHE A 45 2.79 10.39 11.26
C PHE A 45 3.82 9.26 11.20
N ILE A 46 3.74 8.44 10.15
CA ILE A 46 4.69 7.35 9.89
C ILE A 46 5.22 7.53 8.46
N ALA A 47 6.55 7.53 8.32
CA ALA A 47 7.22 7.61 7.02
C ALA A 47 7.97 6.31 6.73
N VAL A 48 7.67 5.67 5.59
CA VAL A 48 8.42 4.51 5.08
C VAL A 48 9.44 5.01 4.08
N THR A 49 10.72 4.90 4.41
CA THR A 49 11.83 5.40 3.60
C THR A 49 12.66 4.26 3.00
N GLY A 50 13.46 4.57 1.98
CA GLY A 50 14.28 3.60 1.26
C GLY A 50 14.54 4.02 -0.19
N GLN A 51 15.54 3.44 -0.83
CA GLN A 51 15.87 3.74 -2.23
C GLN A 51 14.76 3.34 -3.21
N VAL A 52 14.82 3.86 -4.43
CA VAL A 52 13.92 3.51 -5.53
C VAL A 52 14.00 1.99 -5.78
N GLY A 53 12.85 1.35 -6.01
CA GLY A 53 12.80 -0.10 -6.27
C GLY A 53 12.77 -1.00 -5.03
N LEU A 54 12.98 -0.49 -3.81
CA LEU A 54 12.98 -1.31 -2.57
C LEU A 54 11.58 -1.66 -2.03
N GLY A 55 10.55 -1.69 -2.86
CA GLY A 55 9.24 -2.20 -2.46
C GLY A 55 8.44 -1.37 -1.45
N LYS A 56 8.77 -0.08 -1.24
CA LYS A 56 8.02 0.83 -0.32
C LYS A 56 6.51 0.81 -0.57
N THR A 57 6.10 1.04 -1.82
CA THR A 57 4.69 1.00 -2.22
C THR A 57 4.09 -0.39 -2.06
N THR A 58 4.89 -1.44 -2.31
CA THR A 58 4.46 -2.83 -2.16
C THR A 58 4.15 -3.17 -0.71
N ILE A 59 4.98 -2.73 0.25
CA ILE A 59 4.73 -2.91 1.68
C ILE A 59 3.44 -2.19 2.10
N LEU A 60 3.25 -0.96 1.63
CA LEU A 60 2.07 -0.16 1.97
C LEU A 60 0.79 -0.83 1.44
N ARG A 61 0.80 -1.33 0.19
CA ARG A 61 -0.31 -2.13 -0.36
C ARG A 61 -0.52 -3.44 0.39
N SER A 62 0.56 -4.12 0.78
CA SER A 62 0.46 -5.34 1.60
C SER A 62 -0.20 -5.08 2.94
N PHE A 63 0.13 -3.94 3.58
CA PHE A 63 -0.53 -3.52 4.82
C PHE A 63 -2.03 -3.31 4.60
N LEU A 64 -2.41 -2.55 3.57
CA LEU A 64 -3.82 -2.26 3.26
C LEU A 64 -4.63 -3.55 3.00
N ASN A 65 -4.05 -4.50 2.28
CA ASN A 65 -4.69 -5.79 2.01
C ASN A 65 -4.86 -6.65 3.28
N GLN A 66 -3.93 -6.56 4.24
CA GLN A 66 -3.98 -7.35 5.48
C GLN A 66 -4.83 -6.71 6.58
N ASN A 67 -4.84 -5.38 6.67
CA ASN A 67 -5.56 -4.62 7.69
C ASN A 67 -6.89 -4.09 7.20
N ASN A 68 -7.64 -4.93 6.49
CA ASN A 68 -9.04 -4.67 6.18
C ASN A 68 -9.90 -5.00 7.42
N GLN A 69 -9.64 -4.30 8.53
CA GLN A 69 -10.38 -4.46 9.77
C GLN A 69 -11.71 -3.72 9.65
N ALA A 70 -12.80 -4.37 10.08
CA ALA A 70 -14.17 -3.84 9.97
C ALA A 70 -14.42 -2.50 10.70
N ASN A 71 -13.43 -1.94 11.40
CA ASN A 71 -13.56 -0.75 12.23
C ASN A 71 -12.55 0.37 11.87
N GLN A 72 -11.94 0.31 10.68
CA GLN A 72 -11.04 1.36 10.18
C GLN A 72 -11.40 1.73 8.74
N GLU A 73 -11.79 2.98 8.54
CA GLU A 73 -11.89 3.57 7.20
C GLU A 73 -10.50 4.03 6.75
N THR A 74 -10.11 3.60 5.55
CA THR A 74 -8.79 3.90 5.01
C THR A 74 -8.91 4.62 3.68
N VAL A 75 -8.33 5.82 3.60
CA VAL A 75 -8.19 6.56 2.36
C VAL A 75 -6.79 6.39 1.80
N TYR A 76 -6.69 5.90 0.56
CA TYR A 76 -5.41 5.69 -0.12
C TYR A 76 -5.19 6.71 -1.23
N LEU A 77 -4.24 7.64 -1.00
CA LEU A 77 -3.90 8.69 -1.96
C LEU A 77 -2.67 8.31 -2.79
N LEU A 78 -2.89 7.96 -4.06
CA LEU A 78 -1.82 7.82 -5.05
C LEU A 78 -1.49 9.21 -5.62
N ASN A 79 -0.28 9.71 -5.32
CA ASN A 79 0.24 11.03 -5.73
C ASN A 79 -0.43 12.23 -5.01
N PRO A 80 0.13 12.69 -3.87
CA PRO A 80 -0.43 13.79 -3.09
C PRO A 80 -0.04 15.18 -3.63
N ASN A 81 0.30 15.33 -4.91
CA ASN A 81 0.57 16.65 -5.50
C ASN A 81 -0.73 17.45 -5.69
N LEU A 82 -1.32 17.86 -4.56
CA LEU A 82 -2.60 18.53 -4.43
C LEU A 82 -2.42 19.78 -3.57
N SER A 83 -3.21 20.81 -3.84
CA SER A 83 -3.37 21.90 -2.88
C SER A 83 -4.02 21.37 -1.60
N PHE A 84 -3.88 22.12 -0.50
CA PHE A 84 -4.54 21.77 0.77
C PHE A 84 -6.06 21.56 0.61
N THR A 85 -6.72 22.46 -0.12
CA THR A 85 -8.16 22.35 -0.40
C THR A 85 -8.49 21.10 -1.21
N SER A 86 -7.71 20.80 -2.25
CA SER A 86 -7.91 19.60 -3.06
C SER A 86 -7.68 18.33 -2.25
N LEU A 87 -6.69 18.30 -1.36
CA LEU A 87 -6.44 17.19 -0.44
C LEU A 87 -7.67 16.95 0.46
N LEU A 88 -8.21 17.99 1.09
CA LEU A 88 -9.40 17.88 1.94
C LEU A 88 -10.62 17.41 1.15
N LYS A 89 -10.86 17.97 -0.04
CA LYS A 89 -11.96 17.54 -0.92
C LYS A 89 -11.83 16.06 -1.31
N THR A 90 -10.62 15.60 -1.63
CA THR A 90 -10.36 14.18 -1.93
C THR A 90 -10.59 13.29 -0.71
N LEU A 91 -10.09 13.68 0.47
CA LEU A 91 -10.32 12.93 1.71
C LEU A 91 -11.82 12.78 2.01
N LEU A 92 -12.59 13.87 1.89
CA LEU A 92 -14.04 13.83 2.12
C LEU A 92 -14.75 12.89 1.14
N ARG A 93 -14.42 12.97 -0.15
CA ARG A 93 -15.01 12.09 -1.18
C ARG A 93 -14.72 10.62 -0.92
N GLU A 94 -13.47 10.29 -0.59
CA GLU A 94 -13.05 8.92 -0.32
C GLU A 94 -13.68 8.34 0.96
N LEU A 95 -14.08 9.21 1.90
CA LEU A 95 -14.87 8.84 3.10
C LEU A 95 -16.39 8.82 2.84
N GLY A 96 -16.84 9.03 1.59
CA GLY A 96 -18.26 9.01 1.23
C GLY A 96 -19.04 10.30 1.50
N HIS A 97 -18.35 11.43 1.67
CA HIS A 97 -18.97 12.74 1.83
C HIS A 97 -18.81 13.60 0.57
N ASP A 98 -19.86 14.31 0.18
CA ASP A 98 -19.80 15.30 -0.88
C ASP A 98 -19.18 16.61 -0.35
N PRO A 99 -18.00 17.02 -0.84
CA PRO A 99 -17.40 18.27 -0.43
C PRO A 99 -18.22 19.46 -0.93
N ILE A 100 -18.52 20.39 -0.03
CA ILE A 100 -19.13 21.67 -0.36
C ILE A 100 -18.17 22.46 -1.26
N GLU A 101 -18.71 23.10 -2.31
CA GLU A 101 -17.92 23.83 -3.32
C GLU A 101 -17.06 24.95 -2.72
#